data_AF-A0A927VUG4-F1
#
_entry.id   AF-A0A927VUG4-F1
#
_cell.length_a   1.000
_cell.length_b   1.000
_cell.length_c   1.000
_cell.angle_alpha   90.00
_cell.angle_beta   90.00
_cell.angle_gamma   90.00
#
_symmetry.space_group_name_H-M   'P 1'
#
loop_
_entity.id
_entity.type
_entity.pdbx_description
1 polymer ?
#
loop_
_entity_poly.entity_id
_entity_poly.type
_entity_poly.pdbx_seq_one_letter_code
_entity_poly.pdbx_strand_id
1 'polypeptide(L)'
;MKTREKTKILFICHGNICRSPMAEYVLKDMVRRRGVEDRFEIDSAATSREEIGNPVYPPARRKLVENGVVCGGHRARQMTQA
;
A
#
# COMPACT_ATOMS: atom_id res chain seq x y z
N MET A 1 2.91 29.77 7.05
CA MET A 1 3.63 28.62 6.45
C MET A 1 2.61 27.84 5.63
N LYS A 2 2.69 27.84 4.29
CA LYS A 2 1.75 27.06 3.47
C LYS A 2 2.05 25.57 3.67
N THR A 3 1.13 24.82 4.25
CA THR A 3 1.18 23.36 4.28
C THR A 3 1.29 22.90 2.82
N ARG A 4 2.42 22.28 2.43
CA ARG A 4 2.52 21.69 1.08
C ARG A 4 1.46 20.60 0.98
N GLU A 5 0.62 20.65 -0.05
CA GLU A 5 -0.31 19.57 -0.32
C GLU A 5 0.46 18.26 -0.54
N LYS A 6 0.00 17.19 0.12
CA LYS A 6 0.60 15.86 -0.02
C LYS A 6 0.23 15.28 -1.38
N THR A 7 1.18 14.63 -2.04
CA THR A 7 0.90 13.81 -3.22
C THR A 7 0.21 12.53 -2.77
N LYS A 8 -1.03 12.32 -3.23
CA LYS A 8 -1.82 11.12 -2.92
C LYS A 8 -1.65 10.05 -4.00
N ILE A 9 -1.34 8.82 -3.60
CA ILE A 9 -1.10 7.69 -4.51
C ILE A 9 -1.92 6.49 -4.05
N LEU A 10 -2.74 5.95 -4.94
CA LEU A 10 -3.55 4.75 -4.71
C LEU A 10 -3.15 3.65 -5.70
N PHE A 11 -2.61 2.54 -5.19
CA PHE A 11 -2.30 1.37 -6.01
C PHE A 11 -3.51 0.44 -6.14
N ILE A 12 -3.84 0.04 -7.36
CA ILE A 12 -4.99 -0.83 -7.64
C ILE A 12 -4.53 -2.18 -8.19
N CYS A 13 -5.12 -3.27 -7.70
CA CYS A 13 -5.10 -4.56 -8.38
C CYS A 13 -6.44 -5.27 -8.20
N HIS A 14 -6.57 -6.51 -8.67
CA HIS A 14 -7.85 -7.22 -8.62
C HIS A 14 -8.39 -7.37 -7.18
N GLY A 15 -7.72 -8.17 -6.34
CA GLY A 15 -8.18 -8.47 -4.97
C GLY A 15 -7.47 -7.75 -3.82
N ASN A 16 -6.51 -6.86 -4.08
CA ASN A 16 -5.80 -6.12 -3.01
C ASN A 16 -5.12 -6.97 -1.92
N ILE A 17 -4.61 -8.16 -2.29
CA ILE A 17 -3.85 -9.04 -1.39
C ILE A 17 -2.42 -9.32 -1.86
N CYS A 18 -2.11 -9.19 -3.16
CA CYS A 18 -0.78 -9.50 -3.70
C CYS A 18 -0.06 -8.24 -4.19
N ARG A 19 -0.42 -7.77 -5.39
CA ARG A 19 0.36 -6.75 -6.12
C ARG A 19 0.22 -5.35 -5.53
N SER A 20 -1.00 -4.87 -5.32
CA SER A 20 -1.20 -3.49 -4.83
C SER A 20 -0.72 -3.27 -3.40
N PRO A 21 -0.88 -4.19 -2.42
CA PRO A 21 -0.29 -4.02 -1.10
C PRO A 21 1.24 -4.05 -1.13
N MET A 22 1.84 -4.88 -2.00
CA MET A 22 3.30 -4.88 -2.17
C MET A 22 3.80 -3.52 -2.66
N ALA A 23 3.17 -2.94 -3.67
CA ALA A 23 3.54 -1.63 -4.19
C ALA A 23 3.40 -0.52 -3.14
N GLU A 24 2.31 -0.56 -2.35
CA GLU A 24 2.09 0.35 -1.22
C GLU A 24 3.24 0.29 -0.21
N TYR A 25 3.57 -0.90 0.29
CA TYR A 25 4.62 -1.05 1.30
C TYR A 25 6.01 -0.73 0.77
N VAL A 26 6.31 -1.09 -0.48
CA VAL A 26 7.59 -0.72 -1.13
C VAL A 26 7.71 0.80 -1.24
N LEU A 27 6.68 1.50 -1.70
CA LEU A 27 6.74 2.95 -1.82
C LEU A 27 6.82 3.63 -0.44
N LYS A 28 6.03 3.17 0.54
CA LYS A 28 6.10 3.66 1.93
C LYS A 28 7.52 3.53 2.50
N ASP A 29 8.17 2.39 2.27
CA ASP A 29 9.54 2.18 2.69
C ASP A 29 10.54 3.10 1.96
N MET A 30 10.39 3.26 0.63
CA MET A 30 11.25 4.16 -0.16
C MET A 30 11.16 5.62 0.28
N VAL A 31 9.95 6.15 0.54
CA VAL A 31 9.79 7.55 0.97
C VAL A 31 10.32 7.76 2.39
N ARG A 32 10.10 6.80 3.29
CA ARG A 32 10.64 6.82 4.66
C ARG A 32 12.16 6.80 4.67
N ARG A 33 12.80 5.91 3.89
CA ARG A 33 14.28 5.85 3.79
C ARG A 33 14.89 7.15 3.25
N ARG A 34 14.11 7.95 2.52
CA ARG A 34 14.53 9.24 1.96
C ARG A 34 14.15 10.45 2.82
N GLY A 35 13.42 10.25 3.92
CA GLY A 35 12.96 11.33 4.81
C GLY A 35 11.99 12.30 4.14
N VAL A 36 11.12 11.79 3.25
CA VAL A 36 10.13 12.60 2.50
C VAL A 36 8.70 12.08 2.63
N GLU A 37 8.45 11.18 3.59
CA GLU A 37 7.15 10.57 3.84
C GLU A 37 6.05 11.57 4.18
N ASP A 38 6.41 12.72 4.74
CA ASP A 38 5.51 13.83 5.08
C ASP A 38 4.83 14.44 3.84
N ARG A 39 5.44 14.26 2.66
CA ARG A 39 4.95 14.75 1.37
C ARG A 39 3.97 13.82 0.67
N PHE A 40 3.73 12.62 1.20
CA PHE A 40 2.93 11.60 0.53
C PHE A 40 1.79 11.05 1.40
N GLU A 41 0.73 10.64 0.73
CA GLU A 41 -0.33 9.77 1.27
C GLU A 41 -0.41 8.56 0.34
N ILE A 42 -0.14 7.36 0.85
CA ILE A 42 0.03 6.14 0.03
C ILE A 42 -0.90 5.06 0.57
N ASP A 43 -1.69 4.48 -0.32
CA ASP A 43 -2.64 3.41 0.01
C ASP A 43 -2.82 2.43 -1.17
N SER A 44 -3.56 1.35 -0.95
CA SER A 44 -3.94 0.39 -1.98
C SER A 44 -5.40 -0.07 -1.88
N ALA A 45 -5.97 -0.49 -3.01
CA ALA A 45 -7.33 -1.02 -3.06
C ALA A 45 -7.54 -2.08 -4.16
N ALA A 46 -8.71 -2.73 -4.10
CA ALA A 46 -9.19 -3.78 -4.98
C ALA A 46 -10.18 -3.21 -6.00
N THR A 47 -10.20 -3.77 -7.21
CA THR A 47 -11.32 -3.57 -8.14
C THR A 47 -12.52 -4.43 -7.75
N SER A 48 -12.26 -5.61 -7.18
CA SER A 48 -13.25 -6.65 -6.90
C SER A 48 -13.47 -6.83 -5.40
N ARG A 49 -14.34 -7.78 -5.00
CA ARG A 49 -14.82 -7.93 -3.61
C ARG A 49 -14.43 -9.24 -2.94
N GLU A 50 -13.84 -10.19 -3.68
CA GLU A 50 -13.63 -11.58 -3.26
C GLU A 50 -12.72 -11.69 -2.03
N GLU A 51 -11.82 -10.71 -1.84
CA GLU A 51 -10.76 -10.77 -0.84
C GLU A 51 -10.93 -9.74 0.29
N ILE A 52 -12.04 -8.98 0.34
CA ILE A 52 -12.20 -7.89 1.32
C ILE A 52 -11.99 -8.39 2.75
N GLY A 53 -11.16 -7.67 3.51
CA GLY A 53 -10.80 -8.02 4.88
C GLY A 53 -9.65 -9.03 4.99
N ASN A 54 -9.23 -9.69 3.91
CA ASN A 54 -8.09 -10.59 3.95
C ASN A 54 -6.77 -9.81 4.09
N PRO A 55 -5.76 -10.40 4.76
CA PRO A 55 -4.44 -9.79 4.87
C PRO A 55 -3.67 -9.87 3.54
N VAL A 56 -2.46 -9.30 3.50
CA VAL A 56 -1.52 -9.55 2.40
C VAL A 56 -1.32 -11.06 2.23
N TYR A 57 -1.43 -11.53 1.00
CA TYR A 57 -1.21 -12.91 0.60
C TYR A 57 0.13 -13.42 1.17
N PRO A 58 0.17 -14.57 1.89
CA PRO A 58 1.36 -14.94 2.66
C PRO A 58 2.68 -14.99 1.87
N PRO A 59 2.73 -15.51 0.63
CA PRO A 59 3.94 -15.41 -0.21
C PRO A 59 4.38 -13.97 -0.53
N ALA A 60 3.43 -13.06 -0.80
CA ALA A 60 3.73 -11.65 -1.03
C ALA A 60 4.31 -10.99 0.24
N ARG A 61 3.74 -11.29 1.41
CA ARG A 61 4.27 -10.83 2.70
C ARG A 61 5.69 -11.35 2.95
N ARG A 62 5.95 -12.63 2.70
CA ARG A 62 7.30 -13.21 2.83
C ARG A 62 8.30 -12.47 1.93
N LYS A 63 7.93 -12.21 0.67
CA LYS A 63 8.81 -11.49 -0.26
C LYS A 63 9.12 -10.06 0.20
N LEU A 64 8.16 -9.36 0.79
CA LEU A 64 8.41 -8.02 1.38
C LEU A 64 9.42 -8.11 2.52
N VAL A 65 9.23 -9.06 3.45
CA VAL A 65 10.14 -9.27 4.59
C VAL A 65 11.55 -9.66 4.14
N GLU A 66 11.68 -10.54 3.14
CA GLU A 66 12.98 -10.90 2.53
C GLU A 66 13.74 -9.68 1.98
N ASN A 67 13.03 -8.64 1.54
CA ASN A 67 13.63 -7.40 1.04
C ASN A 67 13.76 -6.31 2.11
N GLY A 68 13.51 -6.63 3.38
CA GLY A 68 13.56 -5.67 4.49
C GLY A 68 12.43 -4.63 4.47
N VAL A 69 11.34 -4.91 3.75
CA VAL A 69 10.15 -4.05 3.71
C VAL A 69 9.17 -4.49 4.79
N VAL A 70 8.88 -3.60 5.74
CA VAL A 70 7.95 -3.88 6.84
C VAL A 70 6.52 -3.89 6.30
N CYS A 71 5.84 -5.02 6.46
CA CYS A 71 4.42 -5.20 6.12
C CYS A 71 3.57 -5.10 7.39
N GLY A 72 2.71 -4.09 7.47
CA GLY A 72 1.81 -3.83 8.59
C GLY A 72 0.51 -4.64 8.54
N GLY A 73 -0.50 -4.18 9.30
CA GLY A 73 -1.83 -4.78 9.41
C GLY A 73 -2.75 -4.50 8.21
N HIS A 74 -2.31 -4.84 7.00
CA HIS A 74 -3.13 -4.70 5.79
C HIS A 74 -4.46 -5.46 5.90
N ARG A 75 -5.51 -4.87 5.34
CA ARG A 75 -6.81 -5.48 5.11
C ARG A 75 -7.30 -5.07 3.74
N ALA A 76 -7.55 -6.03 2.87
CA ALA A 76 -8.01 -5.74 1.53
C ALA A 76 -9.33 -4.95 1.55
N ARG A 77 -9.43 -3.92 0.71
CA ARG A 77 -10.61 -3.07 0.59
C ARG A 77 -10.91 -2.76 -0.86
N GLN A 78 -12.17 -2.52 -1.21
CA GLN A 78 -12.54 -2.08 -2.55
C GLN A 78 -12.27 -0.59 -2.74
N MET A 79 -11.92 -0.18 -3.96
CA MET A 79 -11.89 1.22 -4.36
C MET A 79 -13.31 1.82 -4.38
N THR A 80 -13.41 3.11 -4.10
CA THR A 80 -14.65 3.89 -4.20
C THR A 80 -14.49 4.96 -5.27
N GLN A 81 -15.60 5.59 -5.65
CA GLN A 81 -15.54 6.81 -6.47
C GLN A 81 -14.83 7.94 -5.70
N ALA A 82 -14.18 8.83 -6.45
CA ALA A 82 -13.46 9.99 -5.94
C ALA A 82 -14.40 11.09 -5.46
#